data_AF-A0A3D0MYQ3-F1
#
_entry.id   AF-A0A3D0MYQ3-F1
#
_cell.length_a   1.000
_cell.length_b   1.000
_cell.length_c   1.000
_cell.angle_alpha   90.00
_cell.angle_beta   90.00
_cell.angle_gamma   90.00
#
_symmetry.space_group_name_H-M   'P 1'
#
loop_
_entity.id
_entity.type
_entity.pdbx_description
1 polymer ?
#
loop_
_entity_poly.entity_id
_entity_poly.type
_entity_poly.pdbx_seq_one_letter_code
_entity_poly.pdbx_strand_id
1 'polypeptide(L)'
;VVFIDGDCIPHHKFLEEHYTNKESNTVLCGRRVYFGKEKTENLKISDIDSKKFENISFDMIISSFKRNQIDTYSVEEGFYIKNKFIRNLIINKDPNILGSNFSLEKKLLMAVNGFDENYEGPGIGEDQDIEWRLRLYGAKMKSVKNLAIQYHLYHPKTIEESKNYNYFQELKKTTGFFCKNGIVKN
;
A
#
# COMPACT_ATOMS: atom_id res chain seq x y z
N VAL A 1 -0.21 -13.89 0.35
CA VAL A 1 -1.43 -13.07 0.16
C VAL A 1 -0.97 -11.70 -0.26
N VAL A 2 -1.57 -11.12 -1.29
CA VAL A 2 -1.30 -9.77 -1.78
C VAL A 2 -2.59 -8.99 -1.62
N PHE A 3 -2.52 -7.79 -1.06
CA PHE A 3 -3.66 -6.91 -0.82
C PHE A 3 -3.63 -5.76 -1.83
N ILE A 4 -4.81 -5.45 -2.39
CA ILE A 4 -5.03 -4.45 -3.45
C ILE A 4 -6.41 -3.83 -3.23
N ASP A 5 -6.50 -2.50 -3.38
CA ASP A 5 -7.78 -1.78 -3.35
C ASP A 5 -8.47 -1.81 -4.73
N GLY A 6 -9.81 -1.72 -4.73
CA GLY A 6 -10.62 -1.79 -5.96
C GLY A 6 -10.45 -0.60 -6.92
N ASP A 7 -9.84 0.49 -6.45
CA ASP A 7 -9.55 1.72 -7.20
C ASP A 7 -8.09 1.80 -7.67
N CYS A 8 -7.37 0.68 -7.61
CA CYS A 8 -5.96 0.61 -7.98
C CYS A 8 -5.73 -0.26 -9.22
N ILE A 9 -4.84 0.20 -10.11
CA ILE A 9 -4.36 -0.57 -11.26
C ILE A 9 -2.91 -0.97 -11.01
N PRO A 10 -2.58 -2.28 -10.96
CA PRO A 10 -1.21 -2.73 -10.79
C PRO A 10 -0.39 -2.60 -12.08
N HIS A 11 0.90 -2.29 -11.96
CA HIS A 11 1.86 -2.44 -13.06
C HIS A 11 1.96 -3.91 -13.51
N HIS A 12 2.28 -4.19 -14.77
CA HIS A 12 2.29 -5.55 -15.32
C HIS A 12 3.22 -6.55 -14.60
N LYS A 13 4.22 -6.05 -13.85
CA LYS A 13 5.12 -6.86 -13.01
C LYS A 13 4.75 -6.92 -11.54
N PHE A 14 3.65 -6.30 -11.11
CA PHE A 14 3.28 -6.16 -9.71
C PHE A 14 3.31 -7.49 -8.94
N LEU A 15 2.62 -8.52 -9.46
CA LEU A 15 2.59 -9.84 -8.82
C LEU A 15 3.92 -10.58 -8.93
N GLU A 16 4.65 -10.42 -10.04
CA GLU A 16 6.00 -10.98 -10.20
C GLU A 16 6.93 -10.43 -9.11
N GLU A 17 6.90 -9.12 -8.87
CA GLU A 17 7.76 -8.47 -7.88
C GLU A 17 7.39 -8.85 -6.45
N HIS A 18 6.11 -8.95 -6.10
CA HIS A 18 5.70 -9.52 -4.81
C HIS A 18 6.15 -10.98 -4.66
N TYR A 19 6.01 -11.79 -5.70
CA TYR A 19 6.35 -13.21 -5.65
C TYR A 19 7.86 -13.48 -5.55
N THR A 20 8.66 -12.71 -6.28
CA THR A 20 10.12 -12.86 -6.34
C THR A 20 10.83 -12.28 -5.12
N ASN A 21 10.26 -11.24 -4.49
CA ASN A 21 10.85 -10.61 -3.31
C ASN A 21 10.36 -11.19 -1.98
N LYS A 22 9.39 -12.14 -2.01
CA LYS A 22 8.83 -12.76 -0.79
C LYS A 22 9.92 -13.38 0.06
N GLU A 23 9.76 -13.23 1.37
CA GLU A 23 10.72 -13.70 2.35
C GLU A 23 9.95 -14.16 3.58
N SER A 24 10.45 -15.18 4.26
CA SER A 24 9.77 -15.70 5.45
C SER A 24 9.74 -14.66 6.57
N ASN A 25 8.65 -14.66 7.34
CA ASN A 25 8.45 -13.73 8.45
C ASN A 25 8.60 -12.24 8.04
N THR A 26 8.25 -11.90 6.80
CA THR A 26 8.43 -10.57 6.23
C THR A 26 7.16 -10.12 5.52
N VAL A 27 6.81 -8.85 5.71
CA VAL A 27 5.77 -8.14 4.96
C VAL A 27 6.46 -7.28 3.90
N LEU A 28 6.03 -7.43 2.66
CA LEU A 28 6.48 -6.57 1.55
C LEU A 28 5.57 -5.35 1.48
N CYS A 29 6.15 -4.16 1.58
CA CYS A 29 5.43 -2.89 1.57
C CYS A 29 5.75 -2.12 0.29
N GLY A 30 4.76 -1.96 -0.58
CA GLY A 30 4.85 -1.19 -1.82
C GLY A 30 4.35 0.24 -1.66
N ARG A 31 4.40 0.99 -2.76
CA ARG A 31 3.94 2.37 -2.86
C ARG A 31 3.15 2.53 -4.15
N ARG A 32 2.47 3.67 -4.29
CA ARG A 32 1.60 3.94 -5.42
C ARG A 32 1.83 5.34 -5.97
N VAL A 33 1.65 5.46 -7.29
CA VAL A 33 1.46 6.74 -7.95
C VAL A 33 -0.02 7.10 -7.81
N TYR A 34 -0.33 8.34 -7.48
CA TYR A 34 -1.70 8.82 -7.45
C TYR A 34 -2.00 9.50 -8.78
N PHE A 35 -2.88 8.91 -9.59
CA PHE A 35 -3.36 9.59 -10.79
C PHE A 35 -4.30 10.73 -10.41
N GLY A 36 -4.12 11.86 -11.08
CA GLY A 36 -5.03 12.98 -10.97
C GLY A 36 -6.39 12.71 -11.62
N LYS A 37 -7.33 13.61 -11.38
CA LYS A 37 -8.71 13.52 -11.89
C LYS A 37 -8.74 13.38 -13.42
N GLU A 38 -8.08 14.30 -14.13
CA GLU A 38 -8.03 14.29 -15.59
C GLU A 38 -7.41 12.98 -16.14
N LYS A 39 -6.32 12.53 -15.53
CA LYS A 39 -5.64 11.28 -15.94
C LYS A 39 -6.53 10.06 -15.73
N THR A 40 -7.28 10.04 -14.64
CA THR A 40 -8.22 8.97 -14.30
C THR A 40 -9.40 8.94 -15.25
N GLU A 41 -10.03 10.09 -15.51
CA GLU A 41 -11.19 10.21 -16.40
C GLU A 41 -10.86 9.90 -17.86
N ASN A 42 -9.64 10.20 -18.30
CA ASN A 42 -9.18 9.94 -19.67
C ASN A 42 -8.58 8.54 -19.87
N LEU A 43 -8.44 7.73 -18.81
CA LEU A 43 -7.85 6.40 -18.90
C LEU A 43 -8.77 5.44 -19.65
N LYS A 44 -8.25 4.79 -20.70
CA LYS A 44 -9.00 3.82 -21.51
C LYS A 44 -8.50 2.41 -21.26
N ILE A 45 -9.37 1.41 -21.47
CA ILE A 45 -8.98 -0.01 -21.45
C ILE A 45 -7.81 -0.29 -22.41
N SER A 46 -7.80 0.34 -23.59
CA SER A 46 -6.68 0.21 -24.53
C SER A 46 -5.33 0.70 -23.96
N ASP A 47 -5.33 1.68 -23.06
CA ASP A 47 -4.11 2.13 -22.39
C ASP A 47 -3.61 1.07 -21.40
N ILE A 48 -4.53 0.34 -20.76
CA ILE A 48 -4.24 -0.78 -19.84
C ILE A 48 -3.67 -1.96 -20.64
N ASP A 49 -4.36 -2.39 -21.70
CA ASP A 49 -3.95 -3.52 -22.53
C ASP A 49 -2.58 -3.30 -23.18
N SER A 50 -2.33 -2.08 -23.66
CA SER A 50 -1.05 -1.68 -24.24
C SER A 50 0.01 -1.31 -23.20
N LYS A 51 -0.33 -1.30 -21.90
CA LYS A 51 0.52 -0.87 -20.78
C LYS A 51 0.99 0.58 -20.87
N LYS A 52 0.40 1.38 -21.77
CA LYS A 52 0.77 2.78 -21.98
C LYS A 52 0.54 3.63 -20.73
N PHE A 53 -0.42 3.26 -19.89
CA PHE A 53 -0.68 3.95 -18.62
C PHE A 53 0.51 3.91 -17.64
N GLU A 54 1.42 2.95 -17.77
CA GLU A 54 2.59 2.80 -16.91
C GLU A 54 3.68 3.83 -17.23
N ASN A 55 3.65 4.42 -18.43
CA ASN A 55 4.65 5.38 -18.88
C ASN A 55 4.57 6.68 -18.08
N ILE A 56 5.66 7.03 -17.41
CA ILE A 56 5.79 8.33 -16.76
C ILE A 56 6.11 9.38 -17.82
N SER A 57 5.16 10.29 -18.02
CA SER A 57 5.33 11.44 -18.91
C SER A 57 5.92 12.64 -18.18
N PHE A 58 6.46 13.60 -18.94
CA PHE A 58 7.06 14.81 -18.37
C PHE A 58 6.00 15.71 -17.68
N ASP A 59 4.77 15.73 -18.21
CA ASP A 59 3.64 16.41 -17.58
C ASP A 59 3.31 15.85 -16.20
N MET A 60 3.36 14.54 -16.00
CA MET A 60 3.17 13.90 -14.69
C MET A 60 4.27 14.33 -13.71
N ILE A 61 5.52 14.39 -14.17
CA ILE A 61 6.62 14.86 -13.33
C ILE A 61 6.38 16.30 -12.88
N ILE A 62 5.98 17.18 -13.79
CA ILE A 62 5.64 18.58 -13.48
C ILE A 62 4.45 18.65 -12.50
N SER A 63 3.39 17.87 -12.74
CA SER A 63 2.19 17.88 -11.91
C SER A 63 2.48 17.46 -10.47
N SER A 64 3.42 16.53 -10.26
CA SER A 64 3.83 16.09 -8.93
C SER A 64 4.39 17.23 -8.05
N PHE A 65 4.93 18.29 -8.66
CA PHE A 65 5.40 19.47 -7.93
C PHE A 65 4.29 20.44 -7.52
N LYS A 66 3.10 20.37 -8.14
CA LYS A 66 1.98 21.27 -7.84
C LYS A 66 1.33 21.00 -6.49
N ARG A 67 1.55 19.80 -5.91
CA ARG A 67 1.11 19.38 -4.56
C ARG A 67 -0.38 19.60 -4.26
N ASN A 68 -1.23 19.67 -5.29
CA ASN A 68 -2.67 19.59 -5.12
C ASN A 68 -3.10 18.13 -5.34
N GLN A 69 -4.07 17.65 -4.58
CA GLN A 69 -4.51 16.24 -4.63
C GLN A 69 -5.43 15.94 -5.83
N ILE A 70 -5.59 16.91 -6.73
CA ILE A 70 -6.37 16.80 -7.96
C ILE A 70 -5.47 16.37 -9.11
N ASP A 71 -4.21 16.82 -9.09
CA ASP A 71 -3.17 16.48 -10.04
C ASP A 71 -2.49 15.15 -9.68
N THR A 72 -1.83 14.54 -10.66
CA THR A 72 -1.02 13.34 -10.44
C THR A 72 0.18 13.67 -9.53
N TYR A 73 0.41 12.86 -8.49
CA TYR A 73 1.52 13.02 -7.54
C TYR A 73 2.15 11.68 -7.11
N SER A 74 3.29 11.76 -6.42
CA SER A 74 4.14 10.62 -6.07
C SER A 74 4.60 9.83 -7.30
N VAL A 75 4.87 10.54 -8.39
CA VAL A 75 5.27 9.96 -9.68
C VAL A 75 6.59 9.21 -9.58
N GLU A 76 7.45 9.60 -8.62
CA GLU A 76 8.69 8.91 -8.31
C GLU A 76 8.49 7.44 -7.91
N GLU A 77 7.30 7.08 -7.41
CA GLU A 77 6.96 5.70 -7.05
C GLU A 77 6.73 4.81 -8.28
N GLY A 78 6.43 5.41 -9.44
CA GLY A 78 6.16 4.72 -10.69
C GLY A 78 7.39 4.35 -11.52
N PHE A 79 8.59 4.79 -11.12
CA PHE A 79 9.81 4.36 -11.81
C PHE A 79 10.13 2.92 -11.43
N TYR A 80 10.20 2.03 -12.41
CA TYR A 80 10.62 0.65 -12.20
C TYR A 80 12.15 0.56 -12.18
N ILE A 81 12.73 0.23 -11.02
CA ILE A 81 14.18 0.26 -10.78
C ILE A 81 14.65 -1.12 -10.31
N LYS A 82 15.07 -1.99 -11.23
CA LYS A 82 15.55 -3.33 -10.85
C LYS A 82 16.92 -3.32 -10.16
N ASN A 83 17.71 -2.26 -10.33
CA ASN A 83 19.05 -2.18 -9.77
C ASN A 83 19.02 -2.05 -8.24
N LYS A 84 19.54 -3.07 -7.55
CA LYS A 84 19.56 -3.14 -6.08
C LYS A 84 20.38 -2.02 -5.42
N PHE A 85 21.49 -1.61 -6.04
CA PHE A 85 22.34 -0.54 -5.50
C PHE A 85 21.59 0.79 -5.48
N ILE A 86 20.99 1.17 -6.61
CA ILE A 86 20.18 2.40 -6.71
C ILE A 86 19.03 2.35 -5.71
N ARG A 87 18.31 1.22 -5.65
CA ARG A 87 17.20 1.06 -4.69
C ARG A 87 17.65 1.23 -3.24
N ASN A 88 18.77 0.63 -2.84
CA ASN A 88 19.28 0.75 -1.47
C ASN A 88 19.60 2.20 -1.04
N LEU A 89 19.77 3.12 -1.99
CA LEU A 89 19.98 4.55 -1.73
C LEU A 89 18.67 5.34 -1.55
N ILE A 90 17.56 4.86 -2.12
CA ILE A 90 16.29 5.62 -2.20
C ILE A 90 15.15 5.02 -1.37
N ILE A 91 15.20 3.72 -1.05
CA ILE A 91 14.12 3.06 -0.31
C ILE A 91 14.23 3.32 1.20
N ASN A 92 13.08 3.38 1.86
CA ASN A 92 13.03 3.31 3.32
C ASN A 92 13.38 1.88 3.78
N LYS A 93 14.35 1.76 4.69
CA LYS A 93 14.80 0.49 5.27
C LYS A 93 13.80 -0.11 6.27
N ASP A 94 12.91 0.71 6.82
CA ASP A 94 11.80 0.29 7.68
C ASP A 94 10.48 0.89 7.16
N PRO A 95 9.92 0.32 6.09
CA PRO A 95 8.71 0.85 5.48
C PRO A 95 7.47 0.45 6.26
N ASN A 96 6.48 1.33 6.23
CA ASN A 96 5.13 1.04 6.75
C ASN A 96 4.24 0.42 5.67
N ILE A 97 3.24 -0.35 6.10
CA ILE A 97 2.17 -0.89 5.27
C ILE A 97 1.39 0.27 4.65
N LEU A 98 0.97 0.04 3.42
CA LEU A 98 -0.05 0.81 2.72
C LEU A 98 -1.09 -0.22 2.30
N GLY A 99 -2.33 -0.13 2.78
CA GLY A 99 -3.35 -1.19 2.66
C GLY A 99 -3.56 -1.68 1.24
N SER A 100 -3.55 -0.75 0.28
CA SER A 100 -3.62 -1.03 -1.16
C SER A 100 -2.43 -1.79 -1.75
N ASN A 101 -1.25 -1.79 -1.12
CA ASN A 101 -0.03 -2.33 -1.72
C ASN A 101 0.89 -2.95 -0.68
N PHE A 102 0.52 -4.14 -0.23
CA PHE A 102 1.39 -4.98 0.58
C PHE A 102 1.11 -6.47 0.38
N SER A 103 2.06 -7.30 0.81
CA SER A 103 1.89 -8.75 0.78
C SER A 103 2.62 -9.44 1.93
N LEU A 104 2.08 -10.57 2.38
CA LEU A 104 2.69 -11.40 3.41
C LEU A 104 2.36 -12.89 3.21
N GLU A 105 3.11 -13.75 3.90
CA GLU A 105 2.78 -15.17 4.04
C GLU A 105 1.45 -15.32 4.78
N LYS A 106 0.55 -16.21 4.30
CA LYS A 106 -0.77 -16.40 4.93
C LYS A 106 -0.67 -16.71 6.43
N LYS A 107 0.36 -17.46 6.85
CA LYS A 107 0.58 -17.78 8.27
C LYS A 107 0.79 -16.55 9.16
N LEU A 108 1.37 -15.47 8.65
CA LEU A 108 1.53 -14.22 9.41
C LEU A 108 0.18 -13.54 9.63
N LEU A 109 -0.67 -13.53 8.60
CA LEU A 109 -2.03 -13.01 8.71
C LEU A 109 -2.82 -13.79 9.77
N MET A 110 -2.74 -15.12 9.72
CA MET A 110 -3.41 -15.98 10.69
C MET A 110 -2.84 -15.80 12.11
N ALA A 111 -1.53 -15.59 12.26
CA ALA A 111 -0.89 -15.43 13.56
C ALA A 111 -1.39 -14.21 14.33
N VAL A 112 -1.76 -13.13 13.63
CA VAL A 112 -2.34 -11.92 14.23
C VAL A 112 -3.87 -11.92 14.20
N ASN A 113 -4.50 -12.99 13.69
CA ASN A 113 -5.94 -13.11 13.47
C ASN A 113 -6.53 -12.16 12.41
N GLY A 114 -5.78 -11.76 11.39
CA GLY A 114 -6.28 -10.91 10.31
C GLY A 114 -6.46 -9.44 10.70
N PHE A 115 -7.31 -8.72 9.95
CA PHE A 115 -7.69 -7.34 10.27
C PHE A 115 -8.67 -7.31 11.44
N ASP A 116 -8.70 -6.18 12.16
CA ASP A 116 -9.68 -5.95 13.20
C ASP A 116 -10.99 -5.42 12.59
N GLU A 117 -12.07 -6.17 12.75
CA GLU A 117 -13.40 -5.83 12.21
C GLU A 117 -14.17 -4.83 13.08
N ASN A 118 -13.53 -4.23 14.10
CA ASN A 118 -14.10 -3.11 14.86
C ASN A 118 -13.87 -1.74 14.20
N TYR A 119 -12.98 -1.63 13.21
CA TYR A 119 -12.77 -0.38 12.49
C TYR A 119 -13.97 -0.05 11.59
N GLU A 120 -14.42 1.20 11.64
CA GLU A 120 -15.56 1.70 10.86
C GLU A 120 -15.06 2.61 9.73
N GLY A 121 -15.12 2.12 8.50
CA GLY A 121 -14.66 2.88 7.33
C GLY A 121 -13.13 2.92 7.15
N PRO A 122 -12.65 3.31 5.96
CA PRO A 122 -11.23 3.29 5.61
C PRO A 122 -10.51 4.60 5.97
N GLY A 123 -9.18 4.56 6.00
CA GLY A 123 -8.31 5.73 5.86
C GLY A 123 -7.45 6.03 7.08
N ILE A 124 -7.86 5.64 8.29
CA ILE A 124 -7.05 5.86 9.49
C ILE A 124 -7.20 4.73 10.51
N GLY A 125 -6.06 4.24 11.00
CA GLY A 125 -5.96 3.30 12.11
C GLY A 125 -5.96 1.82 11.73
N GLU A 126 -6.72 1.40 10.71
CA GLU A 126 -6.89 0.00 10.29
C GLU A 126 -5.60 -0.61 9.72
N ASP A 127 -4.93 0.11 8.82
CA ASP A 127 -3.63 -0.31 8.25
C ASP A 127 -2.53 -0.31 9.32
N GLN A 128 -2.61 0.67 10.23
CA GLN A 128 -1.64 0.87 11.29
C GLN A 128 -1.77 -0.19 12.38
N ASP A 129 -2.99 -0.66 12.65
CA ASP A 129 -3.27 -1.76 13.58
C ASP A 129 -2.68 -3.07 13.09
N ILE A 130 -3.00 -3.49 11.85
CA ILE A 130 -2.46 -4.74 11.34
C ILE A 130 -0.92 -4.69 11.25
N GLU A 131 -0.35 -3.54 10.87
CA GLU A 131 1.10 -3.34 10.89
C GLU A 131 1.66 -3.49 12.30
N TRP A 132 1.07 -2.78 13.28
CA TRP A 132 1.51 -2.80 14.68
C TRP A 132 1.48 -4.21 15.26
N ARG A 133 0.39 -4.96 15.03
CA ARG A 133 0.27 -6.36 15.47
C ARG A 133 1.28 -7.27 14.79
N LEU A 134 1.52 -7.12 13.49
CA LEU A 134 2.54 -7.88 12.76
C LEU A 134 3.95 -7.58 13.30
N ARG A 135 4.26 -6.33 13.62
CA ARG A 135 5.53 -5.95 14.25
C ARG A 135 5.67 -6.54 15.65
N LEU A 136 4.61 -6.53 16.47
CA LEU A 136 4.61 -7.16 17.79
C LEU A 136 4.81 -8.68 17.73
N TYR A 137 4.25 -9.33 16.70
CA TYR A 137 4.51 -10.75 16.42
C TYR A 137 5.96 -11.02 16.01
N GLY A 138 6.70 -9.99 15.58
CA GLY A 138 8.10 -10.06 15.16
C GLY A 138 8.29 -10.14 13.64
N ALA A 139 7.28 -9.80 12.84
CA ALA A 139 7.42 -9.71 11.39
C ALA A 139 8.28 -8.48 10.99
N LYS A 140 9.12 -8.66 9.98
CA LYS A 140 9.93 -7.56 9.40
C LYS A 140 9.17 -6.86 8.29
N MET A 141 9.42 -5.57 8.09
CA MET A 141 8.91 -4.83 6.95
C MET A 141 10.01 -4.66 5.89
N LYS A 142 9.69 -4.91 4.62
CA LYS A 142 10.64 -4.83 3.52
C LYS A 142 10.05 -4.08 2.35
N SER A 143 10.80 -3.10 1.83
CA SER A 143 10.26 -2.24 0.79
C SER A 143 10.30 -2.93 -0.58
N VAL A 144 9.18 -2.88 -1.28
CA VAL A 144 9.06 -3.18 -2.72
C VAL A 144 8.73 -1.93 -3.52
N LYS A 145 9.00 -0.74 -2.95
CA LYS A 145 9.03 0.54 -3.67
C LYS A 145 9.90 0.43 -4.93
N ASN A 146 9.40 1.01 -6.02
CA ASN A 146 9.99 0.98 -7.36
C ASN A 146 10.15 -0.42 -7.97
N LEU A 147 9.44 -1.42 -7.43
CA LEU A 147 9.34 -2.77 -7.99
C LEU A 147 7.86 -3.14 -8.18
N ALA A 148 7.13 -3.33 -7.08
CA ALA A 148 5.70 -3.64 -7.09
C ALA A 148 4.89 -2.34 -7.20
N ILE A 149 4.91 -1.75 -8.39
CA ILE A 149 4.29 -0.46 -8.70
C ILE A 149 2.78 -0.61 -8.83
N GLN A 150 2.05 0.36 -8.29
CA GLN A 150 0.60 0.47 -8.38
C GLN A 150 0.21 1.91 -8.70
N TYR A 151 -0.91 2.08 -9.40
CA TYR A 151 -1.48 3.37 -9.76
C TYR A 151 -2.86 3.49 -9.15
N HIS A 152 -3.04 4.45 -8.25
CA HIS A 152 -4.31 4.73 -7.59
C HIS A 152 -5.11 5.70 -8.44
N LEU A 153 -6.34 5.33 -8.77
CA LEU A 153 -7.26 6.18 -9.53
C LEU A 153 -7.79 7.31 -8.64
N TYR A 154 -8.01 8.47 -9.23
CA TYR A 154 -8.55 9.60 -8.50
C TYR A 154 -9.98 9.30 -8.03
N HIS A 155 -10.22 9.53 -6.75
CA HIS A 155 -11.56 9.67 -6.19
C HIS A 155 -11.55 10.79 -5.12
N PRO A 156 -12.70 11.41 -4.82
CA PRO A 156 -12.80 12.32 -3.69
C PRO A 156 -12.40 11.62 -2.39
N LYS A 157 -11.67 12.32 -1.52
CA LYS A 157 -11.25 11.75 -0.24
C LYS A 157 -12.45 11.26 0.58
N THR A 158 -12.28 10.07 1.15
CA THR A 158 -13.18 9.57 2.18
C THR A 158 -13.08 10.46 3.42
N ILE A 159 -14.21 10.65 4.11
CA ILE A 159 -14.22 11.34 5.39
C ILE A 159 -13.61 10.39 6.42
N GLU A 160 -12.43 10.75 6.93
CA GLU A 160 -11.77 9.99 7.98
C GLU A 160 -12.41 10.33 9.33
N GLU A 161 -12.85 9.31 10.05
CA GLU A 161 -13.40 9.49 11.39
C GLU A 161 -12.30 9.40 12.46
N SER A 162 -12.28 10.37 13.39
CA SER A 162 -11.33 10.39 14.51
C SER A 162 -11.51 9.20 15.46
N LYS A 163 -12.69 8.57 15.45
CA LYS A 163 -13.01 7.38 16.26
C LYS A 163 -12.04 6.23 15.99
N ASN A 164 -11.72 5.95 14.73
CA ASN A 164 -10.80 4.87 14.37
C ASN A 164 -9.38 5.15 14.87
N TYR A 165 -8.92 6.40 14.75
CA TYR A 165 -7.62 6.79 15.28
C TYR A 165 -7.55 6.65 16.80
N ASN A 166 -8.58 7.13 17.52
CA ASN A 166 -8.65 7.00 18.98
C ASN A 166 -8.70 5.53 19.40
N TYR A 167 -9.49 4.71 18.71
CA TYR A 167 -9.55 3.27 18.93
C TYR A 167 -8.16 2.62 18.77
N PHE A 168 -7.43 2.96 17.72
CA PHE A 168 -6.06 2.48 17.53
C PHE A 168 -5.12 2.91 18.67
N GLN A 169 -5.21 4.15 19.15
CA GLN A 169 -4.39 4.61 20.27
C GLN A 169 -4.71 3.85 21.57
N GLU A 170 -5.97 3.52 21.82
CA GLU A 170 -6.34 2.68 22.97
C GLU A 170 -5.83 1.25 22.82
N LEU A 171 -5.92 0.66 21.62
CA LEU A 171 -5.38 -0.68 21.34
C LEU A 171 -3.88 -0.75 21.63
N LYS A 172 -3.12 0.28 21.26
CA LYS A 172 -1.67 0.34 21.53
C LYS A 172 -1.29 0.33 23.02
N LYS A 173 -2.23 0.65 23.92
CA LYS A 173 -2.01 0.55 25.38
C LYS A 173 -2.14 -0.88 25.90
N THR A 174 -2.73 -1.77 25.11
CA THR A 174 -2.89 -3.18 25.45
C THR A 174 -1.62 -3.98 25.11
N THR A 175 -1.50 -5.19 25.65
CA THR A 175 -0.41 -6.12 25.35
C THR A 175 -0.95 -7.28 24.52
N GLY A 176 -0.55 -7.37 23.25
CA GLY A 176 -0.89 -8.52 22.40
C GLY A 176 -0.91 -8.20 20.92
N PHE A 177 -0.50 -9.17 20.10
CA PHE A 177 -0.56 -9.09 18.64
C PHE A 177 -1.83 -9.76 18.06
N PHE A 178 -2.57 -10.51 18.86
CA PHE A 178 -3.73 -11.27 18.39
C PHE A 178 -4.99 -10.40 18.47
N CYS A 179 -5.64 -10.16 17.32
CA CYS A 179 -6.90 -9.42 17.29
C CYS A 179 -8.05 -10.25 17.88
N LYS A 180 -8.89 -9.66 18.73
CA LYS A 180 -10.06 -10.34 19.31
C LYS A 180 -11.22 -10.51 18.32
N ASN A 181 -11.49 -9.47 17.54
CA ASN A 181 -12.54 -9.45 16.53
C ASN A 181 -11.97 -9.57 15.11
N GLY A 182 -11.14 -10.60 14.90
CA GLY A 182 -10.47 -10.84 13.62
C GLY A 182 -11.17 -11.91 12.77
N ILE A 183 -10.39 -12.72 12.07
CA ILE A 183 -10.89 -13.89 11.31
C ILE A 183 -11.66 -14.85 12.20
N VAL A 184 -11.13 -15.13 13.40
CA VAL A 184 -11.82 -15.86 14.47
C VAL A 184 -12.39 -14.87 15.48
N LYS A 185 -13.64 -15.08 15.90
CA LYS A 185 -14.35 -14.25 16.87
C LYS A 185 -14.22 -14.84 18.27
N ASN A 186 -13.60 -14.12 19.19
CA ASN A 186 -13.39 -14.53 20.58
C ASN A 186 -14.03 -13.55 21.57
#